data_AF-A0A3S0MQR8-F1
#
_entry.id   AF-A0A3S0MQR8-F1
#
_cell.length_a   1.000
_cell.length_b   1.000
_cell.length_c   1.000
_cell.angle_alpha   90.00
_cell.angle_beta   90.00
_cell.angle_gamma   90.00
#
_symmetry.space_group_name_H-M   'P 1'
#
loop_
_entity.id
_entity.type
_entity.pdbx_description
1 polymer ?
#
loop_
_entity_poly.entity_id
_entity_poly.type
_entity_poly.pdbx_seq_one_letter_code
_entity_poly.pdbx_strand_id
1 'polypeptide(L)' 'MNFFVQFDEEGMYQNNPWDIPVPYTKGEVRALNPLLAMILIERNQAHLYDDNSERRVNLER' A
#
# COMPACT_ATOMS: atom_id res chain seq x y z
N MET A 1 6.85 2.78 -13.11
CA MET A 1 7.43 2.51 -11.79
C MET A 1 6.29 2.50 -10.78
N ASN A 2 6.14 1.44 -10.00
CA ASN A 2 5.05 1.28 -9.03
C ASN A 2 5.64 1.18 -7.63
N PHE A 3 4.89 1.62 -6.62
CA PHE A 3 5.25 1.55 -5.21
C PHE A 3 4.36 0.55 -4.49
N PHE A 4 4.95 -0.28 -3.64
CA PHE A 4 4.19 -1.14 -2.75
C PHE A 4 3.77 -0.35 -1.52
N VAL A 5 2.48 -0.36 -1.25
CA VAL A 5 1.90 0.24 -0.04
C VAL A 5 1.10 -0.81 0.72
N GLN A 6 1.05 -0.66 2.04
CA GLN A 6 0.14 -1.40 2.90
C GLN A 6 -0.98 -0.46 3.36
N PHE A 7 -2.24 -0.89 3.19
CA PHE A 7 -3.38 -0.06 3.56
C PHE A 7 -3.64 -0.08 5.07
N ASP A 8 -4.00 1.06 5.63
CA ASP A 8 -4.26 1.23 7.07
C ASP A 8 -5.75 1.17 7.44
N GLU A 9 -6.61 1.14 6.43
CA GLU A 9 -8.07 1.02 6.51
C GLU A 9 -8.62 0.17 5.35
N GLU A 10 -9.93 -0.04 5.32
CA GLU A 10 -10.64 -0.66 4.19
C GLU A 10 -11.29 0.40 3.31
N GLY A 11 -11.40 0.13 2.01
CA GLY A 11 -11.99 1.09 1.10
C GLY A 11 -11.93 0.66 -0.36
N MET A 12 -11.97 1.66 -1.24
CA MET A 12 -11.86 1.50 -2.69
C MET A 12 -10.73 2.37 -3.22
N TYR A 13 -9.92 1.85 -4.13
CA TYR A 13 -8.89 2.64 -4.83
C TYR A 13 -9.04 2.50 -6.34
N GLN A 14 -8.57 3.50 -7.08
CA GLN A 14 -8.60 3.52 -8.54
C GLN A 14 -7.24 4.04 -9.03
N ASN A 15 -6.44 3.17 -9.65
CA ASN A 15 -5.06 3.52 -10.02
C ASN A 15 -5.06 4.60 -11.11
N ASN A 16 -5.82 4.41 -12.18
CA ASN A 16 -6.00 5.40 -13.24
C ASN A 16 -7.46 5.88 -13.32
N PRO A 17 -7.74 7.09 -13.81
CA PRO A 17 -9.10 7.63 -13.93
C PRO A 17 -10.06 6.79 -14.77
N TRP A 18 -9.53 5.91 -15.62
CA TRP A 18 -10.28 5.02 -16.52
C TRP A 18 -10.42 3.59 -15.99
N ASP A 19 -9.76 3.27 -14.87
CA ASP A 19 -9.81 1.93 -14.27
C ASP A 19 -11.13 1.74 -13.51
N ILE A 20 -11.52 0.50 -13.27
CA ILE A 20 -12.64 0.21 -12.37
C ILE A 20 -12.12 0.31 -10.92
N PRO A 21 -12.81 1.02 -10.01
CA PRO A 21 -12.43 1.03 -8.60
C PRO A 21 -12.37 -0.38 -8.00
N VAL A 22 -11.29 -0.66 -7.29
CA VAL A 22 -11.00 -1.98 -6.70
C VAL A 22 -11.11 -1.87 -5.18
N PRO A 23 -11.82 -2.81 -4.51
CA PRO A 23 -11.86 -2.86 -3.06
C PRO A 23 -10.51 -3.28 -2.49
N TYR A 24 -10.19 -2.75 -1.30
CA TYR A 24 -9.05 -3.18 -0.50
C TYR A 24 -9.43 -3.28 0.96
N THR A 25 -8.68 -4.11 1.68
CA THR A 25 -8.83 -4.32 3.13
C THR A 25 -7.62 -3.80 3.88
N LYS A 26 -7.81 -3.49 5.17
CA LYS A 26 -6.72 -3.08 6.05
C LYS A 26 -5.63 -4.16 6.12
N GLY A 27 -4.38 -3.75 5.96
CA GLY A 27 -3.20 -4.61 5.98
C GLY A 27 -2.87 -5.25 4.64
N GLU A 28 -3.74 -5.11 3.63
CA GLU A 28 -3.49 -5.60 2.28
C GLU A 28 -2.35 -4.80 1.62
N VAL A 29 -1.51 -5.48 0.84
CA VAL A 29 -0.36 -4.87 0.17
C VAL A 29 -0.61 -4.83 -1.33
N ARG A 30 -0.48 -3.66 -1.95
CA ARG A 30 -0.70 -3.47 -3.39
C ARG A 30 0.36 -2.59 -4.03
N ALA A 31 0.64 -2.88 -5.30
CA ALA A 31 1.45 -2.03 -6.15
C ALA A 31 0.58 -0.93 -6.76
N LEU A 32 0.86 0.32 -6.40
CA LEU A 32 0.15 1.51 -6.88
C LEU A 32 1.07 2.37 -7.73
N ASN A 33 0.48 3.20 -8.58
CA ASN A 33 1.25 4.25 -9.25
C ASN A 33 1.72 5.30 -8.23
N PRO A 34 2.77 6.09 -8.55
CA PRO A 34 3.37 6.99 -7.58
C PRO A 34 2.43 8.09 -7.08
N LEU A 35 1.57 8.61 -7.95
CA LEU A 35 0.66 9.71 -7.60
C LEU A 35 -0.39 9.24 -6.58
N LEU A 36 -1.02 8.08 -6.84
CA LEU A 36 -2.00 7.52 -5.92
C LEU A 36 -1.35 7.12 -4.60
N ALA A 37 -0.16 6.51 -4.64
CA ALA A 37 0.57 6.16 -3.42
C ALA A 37 0.81 7.41 -2.55
N MET A 38 1.27 8.52 -3.12
CA MET A 38 1.45 9.78 -2.37
C MET A 38 0.15 10.29 -1.77
N ILE A 39 -0.95 10.30 -2.53
CA ILE A 39 -2.26 10.77 -2.05
C ILE A 39 -2.76 9.94 -0.87
N LEU A 40 -2.63 8.61 -0.94
CA LEU A 40 -3.10 7.73 0.15
C LEU A 40 -2.23 7.87 1.40
N ILE A 41 -0.93 8.05 1.24
CA ILE A 41 0.00 8.29 2.36
C ILE A 41 -0.27 9.64 3.03
N GLU A 42 -0.43 10.71 2.25
CA GLU A 42 -0.80 12.05 2.77
C GLU A 42 -2.10 12.04 3.57
N ARG A 43 -3.04 11.16 3.19
CA ARG A 43 -4.32 10.98 3.88
C ARG A 43 -4.27 10.00 5.05
N ASN A 44 -3.11 9.43 5.38
CA ASN A 44 -2.95 8.37 6.38
C ASN A 44 -3.82 7.13 6.12
N GLN A 45 -4.11 6.83 4.85
CA GLN A 45 -4.90 5.66 4.44
C GLN A 45 -4.01 4.45 4.09
N ALA A 46 -2.71 4.70 3.90
CA ALA A 46 -1.71 3.68 3.63
C ALA A 46 -0.32 4.19 4.03
N HIS A 47 0.64 3.27 4.14
CA HIS A 47 2.06 3.58 4.29
C HIS A 47 2.89 2.77 3.29
N LEU A 48 4.13 3.20 3.05
CA LEU A 48 5.06 2.43 2.22
C LEU A 48 5.27 1.05 2.83
N TYR A 49 5.10 0.01 2.03
CA TYR A 49 5.32 -1.36 2.48
C TYR A 49 6.82 -1.59 2.70
N ASP A 50 7.19 -1.95 3.92
CA ASP A 50 8.54 -2.34 4.28
C ASP A 50 8.61 -3.86 4.54
N ASP A 51 9.28 -4.56 3.62
CA ASP A 51 9.52 -6.00 3.69
C ASP A 51 10.57 -6.39 4.77
N ASN A 52 11.13 -5.42 5.52
CA ASN A 52 12.04 -5.70 6.63
C ASN A 52 11.41 -6.52 7.78
N SER A 53 10.11 -6.83 7.71
CA SER A 53 9.44 -7.77 8.63
C SER A 53 10.09 -9.16 8.62
N GLU A 54 10.63 -9.63 7.48
CA GLU A 54 11.34 -10.92 7.41
C GLU A 54 12.77 -10.87 7.99
N ARG A 55 13.39 -9.68 8.04
CA ARG A 55 14.75 -9.50 8.57
C ARG A 55 14.81 -9.52 10.09
N ARG A 56 13.74 -9.14 10.78
CA ARG A 56 13.72 -9.12 12.26
C ARG A 56 13.72 -10.51 12.89
N VAL A 57 13.20 -11.53 12.19
CA VAL A 57 13.16 -12.92 12.70
C VAL A 57 14.53 -13.62 12.60
N ASN A 58 15.45 -13.15 11.75
CA ASN A 58 16.76 -13.77 11.52
C ASN A 58 17.92 -13.19 12.36
N LEU A 59 17.67 -12.16 13.17
CA LEU A 59 18.70 -11.56 14.04
C LEU A 59 18.67 -12.06 15.49
N GLU A 60 17.76 -12.98 15.82
CA GLU A 60 17.63 -13.59 17.16
C GLU A 60 18.00 -15.09 17.20
N ARG A 61 18.81 -15.59 16.25
CA ARG A 61 19.34 -16.97 16.27
C ARG A 61 20.86 -17.02 16.37
#